data_AF-A0AAD9WUZ1-F1
#
_entry.id   AF-A0AAD9WUZ1-F1
#
_cell.length_a   1.000
_cell.length_b   1.000
_cell.length_c   1.000
_cell.angle_alpha   90.00
_cell.angle_beta   90.00
_cell.angle_gamma   90.00
#
_symmetry.space_group_name_H-M   'P 1'
#
loop_
_entity.id
_entity.type
_entity.pdbx_description
1 polymer ?
#
loop_
_entity_poly.entity_id
_entity_poly.type
_entity_poly.pdbx_seq_one_letter_code
_entity_poly.pdbx_strand_id
1 'polypeptide(L)'
;MNPDVKSKNPTFLIFYLSFKACQLGFLNGCRPLIGLDGCHLSGKFGGVLLAATALDGDNCIIPIAINIYESENAESWIWFLRQLWDSLGWDDSKRICVINDRQKGCLKALSKKWPNAYTRYCF
;
A
#
# COMPACT_ATOMS: atom_id res chain seq x y z
N MET A 1 14.18 11.84 -9.28
CA MET A 1 13.66 12.59 -10.43
C MET A 1 14.01 14.06 -10.25
N ASN A 2 14.37 14.75 -11.33
CA ASN A 2 14.54 16.20 -11.33
C ASN A 2 13.14 16.85 -11.47
N PRO A 3 12.66 17.62 -10.47
CA PRO A 3 11.34 18.26 -10.51
C PRO A 3 11.21 19.35 -11.59
N ASP A 4 12.32 19.78 -12.20
CA ASP A 4 12.35 20.92 -13.14
C ASP A 4 12.06 20.53 -14.61
N VAL A 5 11.89 19.24 -14.92
CA VAL A 5 11.56 18.78 -16.28
C VAL A 5 10.04 18.77 -16.46
N LYS A 6 9.49 19.79 -17.14
CA LYS A 6 8.06 19.84 -17.48
C LYS A 6 7.71 18.80 -18.55
N SER A 7 7.04 17.72 -18.14
CA SER A 7 6.39 16.76 -19.05
C SER A 7 5.24 17.42 -19.83
N LYS A 8 5.07 17.06 -21.12
CA LYS A 8 3.92 17.51 -21.95
C LYS A 8 2.56 17.07 -21.39
N ASN A 9 2.54 15.97 -20.62
CA ASN A 9 1.39 15.48 -19.87
C ASN A 9 1.79 15.43 -18.39
N PRO A 10 1.34 16.38 -17.55
CA PRO A 10 1.70 16.36 -16.14
C PRO A 10 1.14 15.10 -15.49
N THR A 11 1.99 14.33 -14.81
CA THR A 11 1.59 13.15 -14.04
C THR A 11 1.67 13.48 -12.55
N PHE A 12 0.81 12.87 -11.75
CA PHE A 12 0.97 12.93 -10.30
C PHE A 12 2.29 12.24 -9.90
N LEU A 13 3.19 12.94 -9.21
CA LEU A 13 4.51 12.41 -8.85
C LEU A 13 4.37 11.30 -7.78
N ILE A 14 4.29 11.68 -6.51
CA ILE A 14 4.15 10.75 -5.39
C ILE A 14 3.38 11.43 -4.26
N PHE A 15 2.38 10.76 -3.68
CA PHE A 15 1.69 11.20 -2.47
C PHE A 15 1.41 10.02 -1.57
N TYR A 16 1.58 10.19 -0.26
CA TYR A 16 1.27 9.17 0.73
C TYR A 16 0.42 9.78 1.83
N LEU A 17 -0.65 9.08 2.22
CA LEU A 17 -1.52 9.47 3.30
C LEU A 17 -1.82 8.27 4.19
N SER A 18 -1.66 8.46 5.49
CA SER A 18 -2.10 7.51 6.50
C SER A 18 -2.55 8.29 7.73
N PHE A 19 -3.74 7.98 8.24
CA PHE A 19 -4.27 8.62 9.44
C PHE A 19 -3.77 7.90 10.68
N LYS A 20 -3.27 8.66 11.66
CA LYS A 20 -2.75 8.07 12.91
C LYS A 20 -3.79 7.23 13.64
N ALA A 21 -5.06 7.63 13.61
CA ALA A 21 -6.16 6.87 14.18
C ALA A 21 -6.31 5.48 13.52
N CYS A 22 -6.19 5.38 12.20
CA CYS A 22 -6.31 4.10 11.48
C CYS A 22 -5.08 3.21 11.71
N GLN A 23 -3.88 3.78 11.82
CA GLN A 23 -2.68 3.05 12.22
C GLN A 23 -2.84 2.44 13.62
N LEU A 24 -3.28 3.25 14.59
CA LEU A 24 -3.50 2.78 15.97
C LEU A 24 -4.64 1.78 16.06
N GLY A 25 -5.72 1.97 15.29
CA GLY A 25 -6.81 1.01 15.18
C GLY A 25 -6.33 -0.33 14.66
N PHE A 26 -5.50 -0.32 13.61
CA PHE A 26 -4.88 -1.54 13.09
C PHE A 26 -4.02 -2.25 14.13
N LEU A 27 -3.10 -1.52 14.79
CA LEU A 27 -2.15 -2.11 15.72
C LEU A 27 -2.80 -2.68 16.99
N ASN A 28 -3.91 -2.09 17.44
CA ASN A 28 -4.52 -2.42 18.74
C ASN A 28 -5.85 -3.17 18.65
N GLY A 29 -6.52 -3.17 17.49
CA GLY A 29 -7.87 -3.71 17.36
C GLY A 29 -8.14 -4.54 16.10
N CYS A 30 -7.31 -4.43 15.07
CA CYS A 30 -7.53 -5.21 13.85
C CYS A 30 -6.93 -6.61 13.92
N ARG A 31 -7.47 -7.48 13.07
CA ARG A 31 -6.83 -8.76 12.73
C ARG A 31 -5.48 -8.44 12.06
N PRO A 32 -4.43 -9.28 12.26
CA PRO A 32 -3.14 -9.11 11.60
C PRO A 32 -3.23 -9.49 10.11
N LEU A 33 -4.04 -8.75 9.37
CA LEU A 33 -4.43 -8.98 7.99
C LEU A 33 -4.46 -7.63 7.27
N ILE A 34 -3.73 -7.54 6.16
CA ILE A 34 -3.72 -6.37 5.28
C ILE A 34 -4.19 -6.77 3.89
N GLY A 35 -5.17 -6.05 3.34
CA GLY A 35 -5.52 -6.07 1.93
C GLY A 35 -4.71 -5.02 1.18
N LEU A 36 -4.15 -5.40 0.03
CA LEU A 36 -3.47 -4.51 -0.91
C LEU A 36 -4.20 -4.51 -2.23
N ASP A 37 -4.46 -3.32 -2.76
CA ASP A 37 -5.10 -3.14 -4.07
C ASP A 37 -4.58 -1.88 -4.77
N GLY A 38 -4.68 -1.86 -6.09
CA GLY A 38 -4.26 -0.77 -6.95
C GLY A 38 -5.33 -0.43 -7.98
N CYS A 39 -5.62 0.85 -8.19
CA CYS A 39 -6.54 1.28 -9.24
C CYS A 39 -6.01 2.46 -10.06
N HIS A 40 -6.34 2.49 -11.35
CA HIS A 40 -5.91 3.56 -12.25
C HIS A 40 -6.77 4.81 -12.04
N LEU A 41 -6.13 5.97 -11.94
CA LEU A 41 -6.81 7.26 -11.84
C LEU A 41 -7.11 7.80 -13.24
N SER A 42 -8.37 8.21 -13.47
CA SER A 42 -8.85 8.75 -14.75
C SER A 42 -8.79 10.27 -14.86
N GLY A 43 -8.28 10.96 -13.83
CA GLY A 43 -8.20 12.41 -13.79
C GLY A 43 -7.14 12.99 -14.74
N LYS A 44 -7.09 14.33 -14.83
CA LYS A 44 -6.17 15.08 -15.71
C LYS A 44 -4.70 14.63 -15.61
N PHE A 45 -4.28 14.21 -14.42
CA PHE A 45 -2.89 13.84 -14.13
C PHE A 45 -2.64 12.32 -14.14
N GLY A 46 -3.66 11.51 -14.41
CA GLY A 46 -3.56 10.05 -14.40
C GLY A 46 -2.97 9.49 -13.10
N GLY A 47 -2.23 8.38 -13.23
CA GLY A 47 -1.53 7.70 -12.15
C GLY A 47 -2.24 6.46 -11.64
N VAL A 48 -1.69 5.89 -10.57
CA VAL A 48 -2.27 4.77 -9.82
C VAL A 48 -2.48 5.17 -8.37
N LEU A 49 -3.60 4.78 -7.79
CA LEU A 49 -3.83 4.79 -6.36
C LEU A 49 -3.60 3.38 -5.82
N LEU A 50 -2.64 3.22 -4.93
CA LEU A 50 -2.38 2.01 -4.15
C LEU A 50 -3.00 2.18 -2.77
N ALA A 51 -3.68 1.15 -2.27
CA ALA A 51 -4.34 1.18 -0.98
C ALA A 51 -3.90 -0.01 -0.11
N ALA A 52 -3.82 0.24 1.19
CA ALA A 52 -3.67 -0.76 2.23
C ALA A 52 -4.87 -0.67 3.18
N THR A 53 -5.59 -1.77 3.33
CA THR A 53 -6.76 -1.90 4.19
C THR A 53 -6.57 -3.00 5.22
N ALA A 54 -7.31 -2.97 6.31
CA ALA A 54 -7.37 -4.05 7.30
C ALA A 54 -8.82 -4.39 7.64
N LEU A 55 -9.00 -5.51 8.36
CA LEU A 55 -10.27 -5.88 8.96
C LEU A 55 -10.17 -5.77 10.48
N ASP A 56 -11.11 -5.06 11.08
CA ASP A 56 -11.25 -5.02 12.53
C ASP A 56 -11.86 -6.32 13.10
N GLY A 57 -12.07 -6.34 14.41
CA GLY A 57 -12.71 -7.47 15.11
C GLY A 57 -14.12 -7.78 14.58
N ASP A 58 -14.84 -6.76 14.12
CA ASP A 58 -16.23 -6.82 13.64
C ASP A 58 -16.32 -6.99 12.11
N ASN A 59 -15.18 -7.24 11.45
CA ASN A 59 -15.04 -7.39 10.01
C ASN A 59 -15.37 -6.12 9.21
N CYS A 60 -15.30 -4.93 9.82
CA CYS A 60 -15.32 -3.68 9.10
C CYS A 60 -13.96 -3.40 8.47
N ILE A 61 -13.99 -2.79 7.28
CA ILE A 61 -12.77 -2.40 6.56
C ILE A 61 -12.26 -1.09 7.12
N ILE A 62 -10.99 -1.07 7.53
CA ILE A 62 -10.28 0.14 7.95
C ILE A 62 -9.22 0.51 6.89
N PRO A 63 -9.24 1.73 6.32
CA PRO A 63 -8.19 2.19 5.44
C PRO A 63 -6.94 2.56 6.25
N ILE A 64 -5.84 1.82 6.09
CA ILE A 64 -4.59 2.11 6.81
C ILE A 64 -3.83 3.23 6.13
N ALA A 65 -3.63 3.10 4.81
CA ALA A 65 -2.86 4.06 4.03
C ALA A 65 -3.26 4.02 2.56
N ILE A 66 -3.04 5.14 1.87
CA ILE A 66 -3.09 5.23 0.42
C ILE A 66 -1.81 5.87 -0.12
N ASN A 67 -1.46 5.52 -1.34
CA ASN A 67 -0.39 6.13 -2.10
C ASN A 67 -0.86 6.45 -3.52
N ILE A 68 -0.53 7.63 -4.03
CA ILE A 68 -0.63 7.93 -5.45
C ILE A 68 0.78 7.88 -6.03
N TYR A 69 0.92 7.20 -7.17
CA TYR A 69 2.18 7.08 -7.91
C TYR A 69 1.94 7.25 -9.40
N GLU A 70 3.00 7.49 -10.17
CA GLU A 70 2.93 7.68 -11.63
C GLU A 70 2.42 6.45 -12.40
N SER A 71 2.77 5.24 -11.96
CA SER A 71 2.38 4.00 -12.61
C SER A 71 2.43 2.80 -11.67
N GLU A 72 1.62 1.78 -11.95
CA GLU A 72 1.57 0.56 -11.16
C GLU A 72 2.69 -0.42 -11.52
N ASN A 73 3.78 -0.36 -10.79
CA ASN A 73 4.96 -1.20 -11.02
C ASN A 73 5.65 -1.60 -9.70
N ALA A 74 6.68 -2.44 -9.79
CA ALA A 74 7.40 -2.92 -8.60
C ALA A 74 8.03 -1.78 -7.78
N GLU A 75 8.48 -0.69 -8.40
CA GLU A 75 9.05 0.46 -7.70
C GLU A 75 7.98 1.19 -6.87
N SER A 76 6.81 1.46 -7.45
CA SER A 76 5.68 2.08 -6.75
C SER A 76 5.25 1.27 -5.53
N TRP A 77 5.11 -0.06 -5.68
CA TRP A 77 4.77 -0.96 -4.59
C TRP A 77 5.88 -1.06 -3.54
N ILE A 78 7.16 -1.11 -3.93
CA ILE A 78 8.29 -1.10 -2.99
C ILE A 78 8.29 0.17 -2.17
N TRP A 79 8.02 1.31 -2.80
CA TRP A 79 7.97 2.60 -2.13
C TRP A 79 6.79 2.65 -1.15
N PHE A 80 5.60 2.24 -1.59
CA PHE A 80 4.40 2.21 -0.75
C PHE A 80 4.54 1.30 0.47
N LEU A 81 5.02 0.06 0.27
CA LEU A 81 5.21 -0.90 1.37
C LEU A 81 6.27 -0.43 2.37
N ARG A 82 7.29 0.31 1.93
CA ARG A 82 8.26 0.94 2.85
C ARG A 82 7.58 1.99 3.72
N GLN A 83 6.81 2.92 3.13
CA GLN A 83 6.12 3.94 3.92
C GLN A 83 5.10 3.32 4.88
N LEU A 84 4.36 2.31 4.42
CA LEU A 84 3.41 1.58 5.25
C LEU A 84 4.10 0.94 6.46
N TRP A 85 5.22 0.24 6.23
CA TRP A 85 6.00 -0.37 7.29
C TRP A 85 6.48 0.64 8.34
N ASP A 86 7.12 1.71 7.87
CA ASP A 86 7.69 2.76 8.73
C ASP A 86 6.57 3.46 9.53
N SER A 87 5.40 3.64 8.92
CA SER A 87 4.23 4.26 9.58
C SER A 87 3.60 3.38 10.67
N LEU A 88 3.61 2.06 10.48
CA LEU A 88 3.03 1.10 11.40
C LEU A 88 3.99 0.77 12.55
N GLY A 89 5.31 0.89 12.33
CA GLY A 89 6.31 0.43 13.29
C GLY A 89 6.11 -1.05 13.63
N TRP A 90 5.79 -1.86 12.62
CA TRP A 90 5.41 -3.25 12.82
C TRP A 90 6.56 -4.07 13.39
N ASP A 91 6.21 -4.97 14.30
CA ASP A 91 7.14 -5.89 14.94
C ASP A 91 7.28 -7.15 14.06
N ASP A 92 8.45 -7.34 13.46
CA ASP A 92 8.79 -8.48 12.60
C ASP A 92 8.59 -9.85 13.28
N SER A 93 8.54 -9.93 14.61
CA SER A 93 8.23 -11.16 15.33
C SER A 93 6.75 -11.55 15.24
N LYS A 94 5.86 -10.60 14.91
CA LYS A 94 4.42 -10.82 14.79
C LYS A 94 4.07 -11.32 13.39
N ARG A 95 3.23 -12.36 13.35
CA ARG A 95 2.67 -12.87 12.10
C ARG A 95 1.72 -11.85 11.50
N ILE A 96 1.84 -11.63 10.19
CA ILE A 96 0.90 -10.82 9.40
C ILE A 96 0.53 -11.56 8.13
N CYS A 97 -0.73 -11.48 7.74
CA CYS A 97 -1.21 -11.99 6.46
C CYS A 97 -1.48 -10.82 5.50
N VAL A 98 -1.10 -10.97 4.24
CA VAL A 98 -1.34 -9.99 3.19
C VAL A 98 -2.15 -10.64 2.06
N ILE A 99 -3.29 -10.04 1.73
CA ILE A 99 -4.14 -10.40 0.58
C ILE A 99 -3.88 -9.39 -0.54
N ASN A 100 -3.66 -9.87 -1.77
CA ASN A 100 -3.52 -9.02 -2.96
C ASN A 100 -4.10 -9.71 -4.21
N ASP A 101 -4.24 -8.97 -5.31
CA ASP A 101 -4.81 -9.41 -6.59
C ASP A 101 -3.84 -10.17 -7.52
N ARG A 102 -2.64 -10.54 -7.04
CA ARG A 102 -1.54 -11.15 -7.80
C ARG A 102 -0.86 -10.22 -8.81
N GLN A 103 -0.99 -8.90 -8.67
CA GLN A 103 -0.26 -7.97 -9.52
C GLN A 103 1.26 -8.17 -9.36
N LYS A 104 1.96 -8.36 -10.49
CA LYS A 104 3.37 -8.82 -10.51
C LYS A 104 4.33 -7.88 -9.78
N GLY A 105 4.06 -6.58 -9.79
CA GLY A 105 4.81 -5.57 -9.06
C GLY A 105 4.60 -5.68 -7.55
N CYS A 106 3.35 -5.84 -7.10
CA CYS A 106 2.98 -6.06 -5.71
C CYS A 106 3.68 -7.30 -5.14
N LEU A 107 3.60 -8.44 -5.85
CA LEU A 107 4.24 -9.70 -5.41
C LEU A 107 5.76 -9.56 -5.22
N LYS A 108 6.44 -8.93 -6.20
CA LYS A 108 7.89 -8.68 -6.13
C LYS A 108 8.25 -7.72 -4.99
N ALA A 109 7.42 -6.71 -4.76
CA ALA A 109 7.63 -5.75 -3.68
C ALA A 109 7.44 -6.40 -2.32
N LEU A 110 6.39 -7.20 -2.16
CA LEU A 110 6.07 -7.92 -0.92
C LEU A 110 7.17 -8.90 -0.56
N SER A 111 7.66 -9.71 -1.51
CA SER A 111 8.76 -10.65 -1.27
C SER A 111 10.06 -9.94 -0.85
N LYS A 112 10.25 -8.69 -1.28
CA LYS A 112 11.44 -7.89 -0.95
C LYS A 112 11.31 -7.14 0.36
N LYS A 113 10.12 -6.63 0.68
CA LYS A 113 9.89 -5.77 1.85
C LYS A 113 9.42 -6.56 3.05
N TRP A 114 8.45 -7.45 2.91
CA TRP A 114 7.87 -8.21 4.00
C TRP A 114 7.97 -9.73 3.71
N PRO A 115 9.20 -10.28 3.64
CA PRO A 115 9.42 -11.68 3.24
C PRO A 115 8.76 -12.70 4.18
N ASN A 116 8.49 -12.31 5.43
CA ASN A 116 7.88 -13.16 6.45
C ASN A 116 6.35 -13.11 6.47
N ALA A 117 5.72 -12.26 5.64
CA ALA A 117 4.27 -12.13 5.59
C ALA A 117 3.63 -13.35 4.90
N TYR A 118 2.57 -13.90 5.49
CA TYR A 118 1.77 -14.92 4.83
C TYR A 118 0.99 -14.31 3.68
N THR A 119 1.27 -14.74 2.45
CA THR A 119 0.57 -14.23 1.27
C THR A 119 -0.68 -15.05 0.95
N ARG A 120 -1.77 -14.36 0.64
CA ARG A 120 -3.02 -14.89 0.10
C ARG A 120 -3.44 -14.05 -1.10
N TYR A 121 -4.38 -14.56 -1.87
CA TYR A 121 -4.80 -13.91 -3.11
C TYR A 121 -6.30 -13.69 -3.12
N CYS A 122 -6.73 -12.55 -3.66
CA CYS A 122 -8.13 -12.37 -4.04
C CYS A 122 -8.53 -13.45 -5.07
N PHE A 123 -9.78 -13.90 -4.98
CA PHE A 123 -10.36 -14.90 -5.88
C PHE A 123 -10.94 -14.25 -7.13
#